data_AF-A0A538C7I7-F1
#
_entry.id   AF-A0A538C7I7-F1
#
_cell.length_a   1.000
_cell.length_b   1.000
_cell.length_c   1.000
_cell.angle_alpha   90.00
_cell.angle_beta   90.00
_cell.angle_gamma   90.00
#
_symmetry.space_group_name_H-M   'P 1'
#
loop_
_entity.id
_entity.type
_entity.pdbx_description
1 polymer ?
#
loop_
_entity_poly.entity_id
_entity_poly.type
_entity_poly.pdbx_seq_one_letter_code
_entity_poly.pdbx_strand_id
1 'polypeptide(L)'
;MPALAQHRTFQLAGNNRYWIVLKVKSPPFSGAAGDLDIAGPATLRSYPDRGGPVHQQRRENLMRRASTCLAVLGLFALGLPAMASAEEITVSISKFTAKAVPIPKPGGGSFKGTGNFYGKGAAVEAEYEFEGSGYGATAQNPKGGIPPISAVNFFLPKGTKLHPQGFGKCTEAALKSVGPSACPKNSIASPIGSVLGEVTFGSERVPETATLQAFFGPGGGLLFFTKGSSPVSLEILSSGKYVKAAAPYGQELKTLVPPVASVPGAPLASAKRIKIKAGAAIKKGKTLIPYGTIPKKGLCPKGGFPIKTEVTFGGSNSFGEFGIPAITKTATIKTPCPKH
;
A
#
# COMPACT_ATOMS: atom_id res chain seq x y z
N MET A 1 2.26 -36.99 -11.69
CA MET A 1 1.77 -36.12 -12.78
C MET A 1 1.93 -34.67 -12.35
N PRO A 2 2.64 -33.80 -13.08
CA PRO A 2 2.82 -32.43 -12.68
C PRO A 2 1.54 -31.63 -12.98
N ALA A 3 1.03 -30.91 -11.98
CA ALA A 3 -0.12 -30.04 -12.11
C ALA A 3 0.24 -28.86 -13.03
N LEU A 4 -0.50 -28.71 -14.13
CA LEU A 4 -0.44 -27.56 -15.02
C LEU A 4 -0.79 -26.28 -14.25
N ALA A 5 0.20 -25.40 -14.06
CA ALA A 5 -0.04 -24.04 -13.64
C ALA A 5 -0.73 -23.27 -14.78
N GLN A 6 -2.02 -22.98 -14.63
CA GLN A 6 -2.73 -22.11 -15.57
C GLN A 6 -2.26 -20.67 -15.38
N HIS A 7 -1.48 -20.19 -16.34
CA HIS A 7 -1.16 -18.77 -16.49
C HIS A 7 -2.39 -18.03 -17.02
N ARG A 8 -3.08 -17.26 -16.17
CA ARG A 8 -4.04 -16.24 -16.63
C ARG A 8 -3.44 -14.85 -16.49
N THR A 9 -3.08 -14.26 -17.62
CA THR A 9 -2.72 -12.84 -17.72
C THR A 9 -4.02 -12.04 -17.85
N PHE A 10 -4.37 -11.24 -16.85
CA PHE A 10 -5.46 -10.28 -16.98
C PHE A 10 -4.88 -8.94 -17.46
N GLN A 11 -5.14 -8.58 -18.72
CA GLN A 11 -4.96 -7.21 -19.21
C GLN A 11 -6.24 -6.43 -18.88
N LEU A 12 -6.13 -5.46 -17.98
CA LEU A 12 -7.17 -4.43 -17.82
C LEU A 12 -6.95 -3.38 -18.91
N ALA A 13 -7.97 -3.20 -19.77
CA ALA A 13 -7.97 -2.17 -20.80
C ALA A 13 -8.06 -0.79 -20.14
N GLY A 14 -6.96 -0.05 -20.17
CA GLY A 14 -6.83 1.32 -19.68
C GLY A 14 -5.41 1.80 -19.96
N ASN A 15 -5.29 2.97 -20.57
CA ASN A 15 -4.06 3.46 -21.21
C ASN A 15 -3.00 3.96 -20.21
N ASN A 16 -2.61 3.12 -19.24
CA ASN A 16 -1.40 3.26 -18.42
C ASN A 16 -0.99 1.89 -17.85
N ARG A 17 0.24 1.48 -18.18
CA ARG A 17 0.78 0.12 -17.95
C ARG A 17 1.13 -0.12 -16.47
N TYR A 18 0.18 -0.62 -15.69
CA TYR A 18 0.43 -1.17 -14.36
C TYR A 18 0.65 -2.67 -14.43
N TRP A 19 1.69 -3.16 -13.73
CA TRP A 19 1.98 -4.58 -13.60
C TRP A 19 1.85 -4.95 -12.13
N ILE A 20 0.83 -5.74 -11.81
CA ILE A 20 0.71 -6.46 -10.54
C ILE A 20 0.58 -7.93 -10.92
N VAL A 21 1.58 -8.74 -10.58
CA VAL A 21 1.49 -10.19 -10.76
C VAL A 21 0.90 -10.76 -9.50
N LEU A 22 -0.42 -10.89 -9.43
CA LEU A 22 -1.10 -11.60 -8.36
C LEU A 22 -1.03 -13.11 -8.67
N LYS A 23 -0.27 -13.87 -7.88
CA LYS A 23 -0.45 -15.33 -7.80
C LYS A 23 -1.06 -15.65 -6.44
N VAL A 24 -2.35 -15.97 -6.44
CA VAL A 24 -3.04 -16.54 -5.27
C VAL A 24 -2.72 -18.02 -5.25
N LYS A 25 -2.11 -18.51 -4.16
CA LYS A 25 -1.91 -19.94 -3.97
C LYS A 25 -3.17 -20.50 -3.30
N SER A 26 -4.00 -21.22 -4.07
CA SER A 26 -5.15 -21.93 -3.53
C SER A 26 -4.67 -22.98 -2.51
N PRO A 27 -5.35 -23.16 -1.36
CA PRO A 27 -5.08 -24.29 -0.48
C PRO A 27 -5.40 -25.62 -1.20
N PRO A 28 -4.76 -26.74 -0.83
CA PRO A 28 -5.10 -28.04 -1.40
C PRO A 28 -6.52 -28.41 -0.98
N PHE A 29 -7.44 -28.45 -1.96
CA PHE A 29 -8.72 -29.13 -1.79
C PHE A 29 -8.42 -30.62 -1.56
N SER A 30 -8.61 -31.08 -0.33
CA SER A 30 -8.75 -32.51 -0.04
C SER A 30 -10.09 -32.94 -0.62
N GLY A 31 -10.06 -33.83 -1.60
CA GLY A 31 -11.26 -34.44 -2.15
C GLY A 31 -11.96 -35.31 -1.11
N ALA A 32 -13.28 -35.27 -1.13
CA ALA A 32 -14.11 -36.43 -0.90
C ALA A 32 -15.10 -36.48 -2.06
N ALA A 33 -14.84 -37.39 -3.00
CA ALA A 33 -15.83 -37.84 -3.96
C ALA A 33 -16.91 -38.60 -3.16
N GLY A 34 -18.16 -38.20 -3.34
CA GLY A 34 -19.32 -38.94 -2.93
C GLY A 34 -20.30 -38.87 -4.08
N ASP A 35 -20.34 -39.95 -4.86
CA ASP A 35 -21.31 -40.21 -5.90
C ASP A 35 -22.73 -40.05 -5.36
N LEU A 36 -23.59 -39.40 -6.15
CA LEU A 36 -25.02 -39.66 -6.19
C LEU A 36 -25.56 -39.09 -7.50
N ASP A 37 -25.48 -39.93 -8.53
CA ASP A 37 -26.46 -39.97 -9.60
C ASP A 37 -27.86 -40.01 -8.98
N ILE A 38 -28.77 -39.14 -9.43
CA ILE A 38 -30.18 -39.47 -9.63
C ILE A 38 -30.76 -38.48 -10.65
N ALA A 39 -31.43 -39.09 -11.62
CA ALA A 39 -32.01 -38.54 -12.82
C ALA A 39 -33.02 -37.40 -12.61
N GLY A 40 -33.19 -36.59 -13.66
CA GLY A 40 -34.44 -35.84 -13.90
C GLY A 40 -35.65 -36.78 -14.06
N PRO A 41 -36.88 -36.23 -14.20
CA PRO A 41 -37.18 -35.54 -15.45
C PRO A 41 -38.06 -34.29 -15.33
N ALA A 42 -38.12 -33.59 -16.45
CA ALA A 42 -39.12 -32.59 -16.79
C ALA A 42 -40.54 -33.19 -16.81
N THR A 43 -41.53 -32.43 -16.35
CA THR A 43 -42.90 -32.50 -16.88
C THR A 43 -43.57 -31.13 -16.81
N LEU A 44 -43.73 -30.54 -18.00
CA LEU A 44 -44.77 -29.56 -18.33
C LEU A 44 -46.14 -30.18 -18.07
N ARG A 45 -47.04 -29.44 -17.42
CA ARG A 45 -48.46 -29.76 -17.36
C ARG A 45 -49.28 -28.55 -17.79
N SER A 46 -49.70 -28.59 -19.04
CA SER A 46 -50.84 -27.88 -19.61
C SER A 46 -52.14 -28.52 -19.17
N TYR A 47 -53.17 -27.74 -18.79
CA TYR A 47 -54.59 -28.10 -18.87
C TYR A 47 -55.43 -26.82 -19.16
N PRO A 48 -56.63 -26.93 -19.77
CA PRO A 48 -57.14 -26.02 -20.79
C PRO A 48 -58.38 -25.19 -20.41
N ASP A 49 -58.72 -24.28 -21.33
CA ASP A 49 -60.01 -23.72 -21.74
C ASP A 49 -61.27 -23.88 -20.86
N ARG A 50 -61.98 -22.75 -20.69
CA ARG A 50 -63.42 -22.66 -21.01
C ARG A 50 -63.85 -21.21 -21.20
N GLY A 51 -64.60 -20.99 -22.27
CA GLY A 51 -64.93 -19.69 -22.82
C GLY A 51 -66.11 -18.96 -22.18
N GLY A 52 -66.21 -17.69 -22.55
CA GLY A 52 -67.46 -17.14 -23.07
C GLY A 52 -68.12 -16.01 -22.26
N PRO A 53 -68.73 -15.01 -22.92
CA PRO A 53 -68.92 -13.65 -22.40
C PRO A 53 -70.37 -13.38 -21.97
N VAL A 54 -70.67 -12.14 -21.50
CA VAL A 54 -71.81 -11.29 -21.95
C VAL A 54 -72.02 -10.07 -21.02
N HIS A 55 -72.20 -8.91 -21.68
CA HIS A 55 -72.89 -7.63 -21.36
C HIS A 55 -73.20 -7.27 -19.89
N GLN A 56 -72.74 -6.11 -19.40
CA GLN A 56 -73.22 -4.73 -19.71
C GLN A 56 -74.65 -4.45 -19.23
N GLN A 57 -74.75 -3.70 -18.13
CA GLN A 57 -75.78 -2.72 -17.76
C GLN A 57 -75.30 -2.14 -16.41
N ARG A 58 -75.49 -0.89 -16.01
CA ARG A 58 -76.16 0.31 -16.54
C ARG A 58 -76.05 1.31 -15.36
N ARG A 59 -75.79 2.58 -15.68
CA ARG A 59 -76.29 3.84 -15.04
C ARG A 59 -76.56 3.82 -13.51
N GLU A 60 -76.28 4.84 -12.71
CA GLU A 60 -76.16 6.27 -12.92
C GLU A 60 -76.00 6.91 -11.52
N ASN A 61 -75.59 8.19 -11.53
CA ASN A 61 -76.01 9.24 -10.60
C ASN A 61 -75.21 9.57 -9.34
N LEU A 62 -74.50 10.68 -9.50
CA LEU A 62 -74.69 11.97 -8.81
C LEU A 62 -74.17 12.13 -7.38
N MET A 63 -73.08 12.90 -7.33
CA MET A 63 -72.82 14.05 -6.46
C MET A 63 -73.74 14.25 -5.24
N ARG A 64 -73.14 14.36 -4.04
CA ARG A 64 -73.03 15.62 -3.25
C ARG A 64 -72.71 15.33 -1.78
N ARG A 65 -72.03 16.30 -1.17
CA ARG A 65 -71.83 16.59 0.28
C ARG A 65 -70.65 15.84 0.92
N ALA A 66 -69.54 16.51 1.20
CA ALA A 66 -69.31 17.52 2.25
C ALA A 66 -69.09 16.90 3.63
N SER A 67 -67.89 17.18 4.15
CA SER A 67 -67.55 17.36 5.57
C SER A 67 -67.78 16.18 6.52
N THR A 68 -66.70 15.61 7.03
CA THR A 68 -66.50 15.39 8.48
C THR A 68 -65.08 14.92 8.75
N CYS A 69 -64.38 15.67 9.60
CA CYS A 69 -63.12 15.30 10.21
C CYS A 69 -63.28 14.01 11.03
N LEU A 70 -62.42 13.02 10.81
CA LEU A 70 -62.07 12.03 11.82
C LEU A 70 -60.58 11.75 11.73
N ALA A 71 -59.91 12.09 12.83
CA ALA A 71 -58.49 11.94 13.04
C ALA A 71 -58.06 10.47 12.90
N VAL A 72 -57.17 10.19 11.95
CA VAL A 72 -56.33 8.98 11.97
C VAL A 72 -54.90 9.44 12.26
N LEU A 73 -54.62 9.64 13.56
CA LEU A 73 -53.25 9.66 14.08
C LEU A 73 -52.85 8.21 14.32
N GLY A 74 -52.23 7.59 13.31
CA GLY A 74 -51.75 6.22 13.37
C GLY A 74 -50.41 6.07 12.68
N LEU A 75 -49.34 6.36 13.43
CA LEU A 75 -47.96 5.93 13.22
C LEU A 75 -47.46 5.85 11.76
N PHE A 76 -47.07 6.99 11.18
CA PHE A 76 -45.93 6.98 10.27
C PHE A 76 -44.67 6.90 11.13
N ALA A 77 -44.27 5.68 11.49
CA ALA A 77 -42.88 5.44 11.88
C ALA A 77 -42.04 5.80 10.65
N LEU A 78 -41.43 6.98 10.68
CA LEU A 78 -40.39 7.39 9.74
C LEU A 78 -39.31 6.30 9.80
N GLY A 79 -39.39 5.35 8.87
CA GLY A 79 -38.27 4.50 8.50
C GLY A 79 -37.21 5.42 7.93
N LEU A 80 -36.46 6.09 8.81
CA LEU A 80 -35.16 6.63 8.47
C LEU A 80 -34.39 5.44 7.88
N PRO A 81 -34.00 5.46 6.59
CA PRO A 81 -32.98 4.52 6.18
C PRO A 81 -31.83 4.77 7.13
N ALA A 82 -31.43 3.75 7.88
CA ALA A 82 -30.20 3.78 8.63
C ALA A 82 -29.13 4.06 7.58
N MET A 83 -28.77 5.34 7.42
CA MET A 83 -27.58 5.71 6.71
C MET A 83 -26.50 5.05 7.52
N ALA A 84 -26.02 3.89 7.04
CA ALA A 84 -24.80 3.30 7.54
C ALA A 84 -23.77 4.42 7.40
N SER A 85 -23.49 5.09 8.52
CA SER A 85 -22.49 6.15 8.56
C SER A 85 -21.21 5.45 8.15
N ALA A 86 -20.75 5.76 6.93
CA ALA A 86 -19.46 5.27 6.47
C ALA A 86 -18.46 5.76 7.53
N GLU A 87 -17.81 4.81 8.21
CA GLU A 87 -16.90 5.14 9.30
C GLU A 87 -15.86 6.12 8.78
N GLU A 88 -15.66 7.23 9.49
CA GLU A 88 -14.70 8.26 9.09
C GLU A 88 -13.31 7.63 8.98
N ILE A 89 -12.61 7.91 7.89
CA ILE A 89 -11.29 7.35 7.66
C ILE A 89 -10.32 7.92 8.69
N THR A 90 -9.82 7.06 9.56
CA THR A 90 -8.77 7.41 10.52
C THR A 90 -7.43 6.85 10.06
N VAL A 91 -6.36 7.61 10.25
CA VAL A 91 -4.99 7.12 10.01
C VAL A 91 -3.97 7.90 10.83
N SER A 92 -2.97 7.20 11.35
CA SER A 92 -1.89 7.76 12.15
C SER A 92 -0.57 7.01 11.92
N ILE A 93 0.54 7.67 12.28
CA ILE A 93 1.86 7.03 12.42
C ILE A 93 2.02 6.77 13.92
N SER A 94 1.67 5.57 14.38
CA SER A 94 1.71 5.21 15.80
C SER A 94 3.14 5.07 16.32
N LYS A 95 4.08 4.69 15.43
CA LYS A 95 5.51 4.64 15.74
C LYS A 95 6.34 5.12 14.56
N PHE A 96 7.31 5.98 14.86
CA PHE A 96 8.37 6.34 13.92
C PHE A 96 9.70 6.39 14.65
N THR A 97 10.66 5.58 14.19
CA THR A 97 12.05 5.67 14.64
C THR A 97 12.96 5.78 13.44
N ALA A 98 14.02 6.57 13.59
CA ALA A 98 15.10 6.63 12.62
C ALA A 98 16.42 6.88 13.34
N LYS A 99 17.50 6.26 12.88
CA LYS A 99 18.84 6.47 13.42
C LYS A 99 19.93 6.23 12.37
N ALA A 100 21.04 6.93 12.53
CA ALA A 100 22.26 6.69 11.77
C ALA A 100 22.96 5.42 12.30
N VAL A 101 23.13 4.42 11.44
CA VAL A 101 23.79 3.15 11.74
C VAL A 101 24.98 2.91 10.81
N PRO A 102 25.93 2.03 11.17
CA PRO A 102 27.01 1.65 10.28
C PRO A 102 26.48 1.15 8.93
N ILE A 103 27.19 1.52 7.85
CA ILE A 103 26.82 1.10 6.50
C ILE A 103 27.07 -0.41 6.39
N PRO A 104 26.03 -1.20 6.02
CA PRO A 104 26.16 -2.64 5.87
C PRO A 104 27.03 -2.99 4.66
N LYS A 105 27.78 -4.09 4.76
CA LYS A 105 28.56 -4.66 3.65
C LYS A 105 27.73 -5.71 2.90
N PRO A 106 27.92 -5.83 1.57
CA PRO A 106 27.51 -7.03 0.86
C PRO A 106 28.19 -8.26 1.48
N GLY A 107 27.43 -9.31 1.79
CA GLY A 107 27.95 -10.54 2.40
C GLY A 107 28.08 -10.52 3.93
N GLY A 108 27.64 -9.45 4.61
CA GLY A 108 27.53 -9.41 6.08
C GLY A 108 28.50 -8.46 6.78
N GLY A 109 28.13 -8.04 7.99
CA GLY A 109 28.84 -7.03 8.78
C GLY A 109 28.70 -5.60 8.23
N SER A 110 29.59 -4.71 8.68
CA SER A 110 29.53 -3.28 8.35
C SER A 110 30.90 -2.70 8.00
N PHE A 111 30.91 -1.60 7.24
CA PHE A 111 32.13 -0.85 6.95
C PHE A 111 32.67 -0.14 8.20
N LYS A 112 33.95 -0.35 8.52
CA LYS A 112 34.63 0.31 9.64
C LYS A 112 34.64 1.82 9.43
N GLY A 113 34.44 2.59 10.51
CA GLY A 113 34.44 4.06 10.47
C GLY A 113 33.18 4.67 9.86
N THR A 114 32.10 3.90 9.74
CA THR A 114 30.77 4.38 9.33
C THR A 114 29.78 4.29 10.50
N GLY A 115 28.70 5.06 10.43
CA GLY A 115 27.66 5.13 11.47
C GLY A 115 27.45 6.55 11.97
N ASN A 116 26.98 6.69 13.21
CA ASN A 116 26.71 8.00 13.81
C ASN A 116 28.00 8.74 14.22
N PHE A 117 28.83 9.11 13.24
CA PHE A 117 30.07 9.87 13.39
C PHE A 117 30.06 11.11 12.50
N TYR A 118 30.56 12.23 13.01
CA TYR A 118 30.54 13.51 12.28
C TYR A 118 31.27 13.41 10.92
N GLY A 119 30.60 13.84 9.85
CA GLY A 119 31.19 13.87 8.51
C GLY A 119 31.47 12.49 7.88
N LYS A 120 31.10 11.39 8.53
CA LYS A 120 31.31 10.02 8.03
C LYS A 120 30.07 9.48 7.33
N GLY A 121 30.28 8.43 6.55
CA GLY A 121 29.20 7.69 5.91
C GLY A 121 28.31 7.00 6.94
N ALA A 122 27.00 6.98 6.71
CA ALA A 122 26.05 6.23 7.52
C ALA A 122 24.91 5.68 6.66
N ALA A 123 24.30 4.60 7.14
CA ALA A 123 22.98 4.19 6.68
C ALA A 123 21.92 4.74 7.65
N VAL A 124 20.73 4.99 7.14
CA VAL A 124 19.55 5.32 7.93
C VAL A 124 18.78 4.03 8.16
N GLU A 125 18.66 3.60 9.42
CA GLU A 125 17.70 2.57 9.82
C GLU A 125 16.42 3.28 10.25
N ALA A 126 15.31 3.00 9.56
CA ALA A 126 14.00 3.56 9.82
C ALA A 126 12.95 2.46 10.03
N GLU A 127 12.08 2.68 11.00
CA GLU A 127 10.94 1.81 11.31
C GLU A 127 9.68 2.65 11.48
N TYR A 128 8.61 2.18 10.85
CA TYR A 128 7.27 2.77 10.89
C TYR A 128 6.28 1.74 11.39
N GLU A 129 5.33 2.18 12.21
CA GLU A 129 4.07 1.48 12.47
C GLU A 129 2.91 2.44 12.21
N PHE A 130 1.86 1.91 11.60
CA PHE A 130 0.69 2.64 11.17
C PHE A 130 -0.57 2.04 11.78
N GLU A 131 -1.51 2.91 12.12
CA GLU A 131 -2.84 2.54 12.60
C GLU A 131 -3.87 3.34 11.82
N GLY A 132 -5.07 2.78 11.69
CA GLY A 132 -6.16 3.41 10.96
C GLY A 132 -7.35 2.49 10.76
N SER A 133 -8.48 3.08 10.38
CA SER A 133 -9.76 2.42 10.13
C SER A 133 -10.55 3.16 9.04
N GLY A 134 -11.71 2.62 8.68
CA GLY A 134 -12.67 3.20 7.75
C GLY A 134 -12.38 2.94 6.27
N TYR A 135 -11.13 2.65 5.87
CA TYR A 135 -10.84 2.39 4.47
C TYR A 135 -11.41 1.04 4.01
N GLY A 136 -12.26 1.06 2.99
CA GLY A 136 -12.91 -0.14 2.49
C GLY A 136 -13.85 -0.79 3.50
N ALA A 137 -14.48 0.01 4.35
CA ALA A 137 -15.53 -0.45 5.25
C ALA A 137 -16.68 -1.09 4.47
N THR A 138 -17.19 -2.21 4.97
CA THR A 138 -18.32 -2.96 4.40
C THR A 138 -19.25 -3.39 5.53
N ALA A 139 -20.45 -3.89 5.22
CA ALA A 139 -21.34 -4.44 6.25
C ALA A 139 -20.69 -5.59 7.05
N GLN A 140 -19.82 -6.38 6.42
CA GLN A 140 -19.12 -7.51 7.04
C GLN A 140 -17.82 -7.09 7.74
N ASN A 141 -17.23 -5.96 7.35
CA ASN A 141 -16.08 -5.35 8.02
C ASN A 141 -16.34 -3.84 8.21
N PRO A 142 -17.18 -3.47 9.19
CA PRO A 142 -17.61 -2.07 9.37
C PRO A 142 -16.44 -1.14 9.71
N LYS A 143 -15.40 -1.67 10.36
CA LYS A 143 -14.18 -0.92 10.71
C LYS A 143 -13.24 -0.70 9.54
N GLY A 144 -13.45 -1.37 8.39
CA GLY A 144 -12.54 -1.29 7.25
C GLY A 144 -11.11 -1.68 7.63
N GLY A 145 -10.13 -0.91 7.17
CA GLY A 145 -8.74 -1.08 7.56
C GLY A 145 -7.92 0.19 7.37
N ILE A 146 -6.60 0.06 7.46
CA ILE A 146 -5.68 1.17 7.22
C ILE A 146 -5.79 1.60 5.75
N PRO A 147 -5.87 2.90 5.46
CA PRO A 147 -5.72 3.44 4.10
C PRO A 147 -4.42 3.03 3.40
N PRO A 148 -4.39 2.94 2.06
CA PRO A 148 -3.18 2.61 1.30
C PRO A 148 -2.21 3.80 1.29
N ILE A 149 -0.90 3.52 1.40
CA ILE A 149 0.15 4.55 1.32
C ILE A 149 0.40 4.88 -0.15
N SER A 150 0.37 6.17 -0.48
CA SER A 150 0.70 6.69 -1.81
C SER A 150 2.04 7.42 -1.86
N ALA A 151 2.53 7.94 -0.72
CA ALA A 151 3.85 8.55 -0.63
C ALA A 151 4.49 8.41 0.75
N VAL A 152 5.83 8.37 0.77
CA VAL A 152 6.65 8.44 1.99
C VAL A 152 7.79 9.42 1.74
N ASN A 153 7.70 10.61 2.33
CA ASN A 153 8.75 11.61 2.27
C ASN A 153 9.60 11.55 3.53
N PHE A 154 10.93 11.61 3.38
CA PHE A 154 11.87 11.53 4.49
C PHE A 154 12.87 12.68 4.44
N PHE A 155 12.96 13.45 5.52
CA PHE A 155 13.75 14.67 5.59
C PHE A 155 15.02 14.43 6.41
N LEU A 156 16.16 14.61 5.75
CA LEU A 156 17.48 14.49 6.36
C LEU A 156 17.94 15.83 6.96
N PRO A 157 18.73 15.80 8.03
CA PRO A 157 19.23 17.01 8.69
C PRO A 157 20.03 17.91 7.74
N LYS A 158 19.97 19.22 7.97
CA LYS A 158 20.82 20.19 7.25
C LYS A 158 22.29 19.80 7.35
N GLY A 159 23.01 19.93 6.24
CA GLY A 159 24.42 19.57 6.13
C GLY A 159 24.70 18.11 5.74
N THR A 160 23.65 17.28 5.62
CA THR A 160 23.77 15.96 4.99
C THR A 160 24.19 16.13 3.54
N LYS A 161 25.21 15.36 3.12
CA LYS A 161 25.69 15.36 1.72
C LYS A 161 25.41 14.00 1.09
N LEU A 162 24.96 14.04 -0.16
CA LEU A 162 24.74 12.86 -0.99
C LEU A 162 25.76 12.84 -2.13
N HIS A 163 26.28 11.66 -2.46
CA HIS A 163 27.31 11.43 -3.44
C HIS A 163 26.90 10.28 -4.38
N PRO A 164 26.03 10.55 -5.36
CA PRO A 164 25.51 9.51 -6.27
C PRO A 164 26.55 8.98 -7.26
N GLN A 165 27.67 9.67 -7.46
CA GLN A 165 28.68 9.29 -8.45
C GLN A 165 29.40 7.99 -8.07
N GLY A 166 29.60 7.11 -9.06
CA GLY A 166 30.31 5.84 -8.91
C GLY A 166 29.45 4.66 -8.45
N PHE A 167 28.20 4.90 -8.04
CA PHE A 167 27.26 3.83 -7.73
C PHE A 167 26.67 3.24 -9.01
N GLY A 168 26.46 1.92 -9.01
CA GLY A 168 25.76 1.23 -10.09
C GLY A 168 24.31 1.70 -10.16
N LYS A 169 23.64 1.41 -11.27
CA LYS A 169 22.22 1.74 -11.47
C LYS A 169 21.44 0.48 -11.80
N CYS A 170 20.28 0.30 -11.19
CA CYS A 170 19.30 -0.69 -11.61
C CYS A 170 18.12 0.00 -12.28
N THR A 171 17.61 -0.59 -13.36
CA THR A 171 16.45 -0.05 -14.08
C THR A 171 15.17 -0.67 -13.56
N GLU A 172 14.05 0.04 -13.75
CA GLU A 172 12.75 -0.54 -13.45
C GLU A 172 12.47 -1.79 -14.27
N ALA A 173 12.89 -1.81 -15.54
CA ALA A 173 12.69 -2.95 -16.42
C ALA A 173 13.42 -4.21 -15.90
N ALA A 174 14.65 -4.07 -15.39
CA ALA A 174 15.39 -5.19 -14.80
C ALA A 174 14.68 -5.75 -13.55
N LEU A 175 14.24 -4.86 -12.64
CA LEU A 175 13.49 -5.27 -11.45
C LEU A 175 12.13 -5.90 -11.77
N LYS A 176 11.41 -5.41 -12.78
CA LYS A 176 10.10 -5.94 -13.20
C LYS A 176 10.20 -7.28 -13.94
N SER A 177 11.29 -7.54 -14.67
CA SER A 177 11.42 -8.73 -15.51
C SER A 177 12.11 -9.89 -14.80
N VAL A 178 13.16 -9.61 -14.04
CA VAL A 178 14.02 -10.63 -13.40
C VAL A 178 14.05 -10.46 -11.88
N GLY A 179 13.84 -9.24 -11.40
CA GLY A 179 13.96 -8.91 -9.97
C GLY A 179 15.37 -8.48 -9.56
N PRO A 180 15.66 -8.46 -8.25
CA PRO A 180 16.93 -7.99 -7.68
C PRO A 180 18.20 -8.59 -8.28
N SER A 181 18.15 -9.83 -8.77
CA SER A 181 19.30 -10.55 -9.32
C SER A 181 19.80 -9.97 -10.66
N ALA A 182 18.97 -9.24 -11.40
CA ALA A 182 19.40 -8.53 -12.61
C ALA A 182 20.10 -7.19 -12.32
N CYS A 183 20.03 -6.69 -11.07
CA CYS A 183 20.68 -5.44 -10.71
C CYS A 183 22.18 -5.63 -10.45
N PRO A 184 23.03 -4.68 -10.87
CA PRO A 184 24.44 -4.68 -10.47
C PRO A 184 24.59 -4.68 -8.95
N LYS A 185 25.54 -5.46 -8.40
CA LYS A 185 25.74 -5.56 -6.94
C LYS A 185 26.02 -4.20 -6.28
N ASN A 186 26.70 -3.30 -6.99
CA ASN A 186 27.01 -1.95 -6.52
C ASN A 186 25.87 -0.92 -6.77
N SER A 187 24.72 -1.35 -7.29
CA SER A 187 23.49 -0.53 -7.34
C SER A 187 22.58 -0.76 -6.13
N ILE A 188 22.88 -1.74 -5.27
CA ILE A 188 22.08 -2.04 -4.08
C ILE A 188 22.26 -0.90 -3.06
N ALA A 189 21.16 -0.24 -2.69
CA ALA A 189 21.14 0.89 -1.78
C ALA A 189 20.71 0.51 -0.34
N SER A 190 20.22 -0.72 -0.14
CA SER A 190 19.90 -1.27 1.18
C SER A 190 20.12 -2.79 1.26
N PRO A 191 20.36 -3.35 2.45
CA PRO A 191 20.00 -4.74 2.73
C PRO A 191 18.49 -4.96 2.54
N ILE A 192 18.09 -6.23 2.59
CA ILE A 192 16.68 -6.61 2.61
C ILE A 192 16.07 -6.17 3.95
N GLY A 193 15.06 -5.31 3.86
CA GLY A 193 14.15 -4.92 4.93
C GLY A 193 12.85 -5.72 4.90
N SER A 194 11.86 -5.28 5.67
CA SER A 194 10.55 -5.95 5.77
C SER A 194 9.40 -4.96 5.77
N VAL A 195 8.27 -5.42 5.25
CA VAL A 195 6.97 -4.75 5.27
C VAL A 195 5.96 -5.75 5.78
N LEU A 196 5.13 -5.33 6.72
CA LEU A 196 3.90 -6.03 7.08
C LEU A 196 2.75 -5.28 6.43
N GLY A 197 2.24 -5.84 5.35
CA GLY A 197 1.08 -5.34 4.63
C GLY A 197 -0.21 -5.99 5.13
N GLU A 198 -1.34 -5.41 4.75
CA GLU A 198 -2.66 -6.02 4.88
C GLU A 198 -3.33 -6.00 3.51
N VAL A 199 -3.77 -7.18 3.06
CA VAL A 199 -4.54 -7.37 1.83
C VAL A 199 -5.96 -7.76 2.20
N THR A 200 -6.93 -7.44 1.34
CA THR A 200 -8.33 -7.78 1.58
C THR A 200 -8.73 -8.99 0.74
N PHE A 201 -9.33 -9.99 1.36
CA PHE A 201 -9.96 -11.13 0.71
C PHE A 201 -11.42 -11.22 1.14
N GLY A 202 -12.36 -10.87 0.24
CA GLY A 202 -13.76 -10.73 0.60
C GLY A 202 -13.94 -9.67 1.69
N SER A 203 -14.47 -10.08 2.85
CA SER A 203 -14.61 -9.21 4.03
C SER A 203 -13.40 -9.22 4.96
N GLU A 204 -12.45 -10.14 4.78
CA GLU A 204 -11.35 -10.34 5.71
C GLU A 204 -10.09 -9.58 5.30
N ARG A 205 -9.40 -9.01 6.30
CA ARG A 205 -8.06 -8.45 6.14
C ARG A 205 -7.03 -9.48 6.57
N VAL A 206 -6.15 -9.86 5.64
CA VAL A 206 -5.13 -10.88 5.88
C VAL A 206 -3.76 -10.20 5.89
N PRO A 207 -2.94 -10.41 6.93
CA PRO A 207 -1.58 -9.87 6.96
C PRO A 207 -0.69 -10.57 5.92
N GLU A 208 0.11 -9.77 5.22
CA GLU A 208 1.10 -10.21 4.23
C GLU A 208 2.48 -9.75 4.68
N THR A 209 3.44 -10.67 4.80
CA THR A 209 4.83 -10.29 5.02
C THR A 209 5.54 -10.17 3.69
N ALA A 210 6.09 -8.99 3.42
CA ALA A 210 6.88 -8.71 2.23
C ALA A 210 8.31 -8.29 2.58
N THR A 211 9.23 -8.58 1.67
CA THR A 211 10.60 -8.06 1.70
C THR A 211 10.65 -6.71 1.00
N LEU A 212 11.56 -5.83 1.41
CA LEU A 212 11.75 -4.51 0.82
C LEU A 212 13.24 -4.25 0.57
N GLN A 213 13.63 -3.92 -0.65
CA GLN A 213 15.02 -3.60 -1.00
C GLN A 213 15.11 -2.36 -1.89
N ALA A 214 16.03 -1.47 -1.55
CA ALA A 214 16.30 -0.25 -2.30
C ALA A 214 17.48 -0.42 -3.27
N PHE A 215 17.38 0.24 -4.42
CA PHE A 215 18.39 0.29 -5.47
C PHE A 215 18.58 1.73 -5.94
N PHE A 216 19.80 2.08 -6.33
CA PHE A 216 20.07 3.30 -7.07
C PHE A 216 19.51 3.17 -8.49
N GLY A 217 18.66 4.12 -8.87
CA GLY A 217 18.04 4.18 -10.19
C GLY A 217 18.76 5.15 -11.15
N PRO A 218 18.33 5.20 -12.42
CA PRO A 218 18.74 6.23 -13.36
C PRO A 218 18.42 7.65 -12.86
N GLY A 219 19.13 8.65 -13.37
CA GLY A 219 18.87 10.07 -13.04
C GLY A 219 19.12 10.46 -11.58
N GLY A 220 19.80 9.64 -10.78
CA GLY A 220 19.98 9.88 -9.34
C GLY A 220 18.75 9.52 -8.50
N GLY A 221 17.79 8.79 -9.08
CA GLY A 221 16.65 8.26 -8.36
C GLY A 221 16.99 7.04 -7.49
N LEU A 222 15.99 6.62 -6.74
CA LEU A 222 15.95 5.37 -5.99
C LEU A 222 14.77 4.55 -6.48
N LEU A 223 14.94 3.23 -6.49
CA LEU A 223 13.89 2.26 -6.75
C LEU A 223 13.76 1.38 -5.52
N PHE A 224 12.53 1.11 -5.10
CA PHE A 224 12.22 0.26 -3.95
C PHE A 224 11.41 -0.92 -4.45
N PHE A 225 12.01 -2.10 -4.40
CA PHE A 225 11.39 -3.34 -4.80
C PHE A 225 10.85 -4.04 -3.56
N THR A 226 9.53 -4.20 -3.52
CA THR A 226 8.83 -4.95 -2.46
C THR A 226 8.32 -6.25 -3.03
N LYS A 227 8.62 -7.37 -2.36
CA LYS A 227 8.17 -8.70 -2.77
C LYS A 227 7.47 -9.42 -1.63
N GLY A 228 6.16 -9.62 -1.78
CA GLY A 228 5.33 -10.50 -0.96
C GLY A 228 5.29 -11.90 -1.55
N SER A 229 5.03 -12.90 -0.71
CA SER A 229 5.07 -14.31 -1.14
C SER A 229 4.00 -15.19 -0.49
N SER A 230 3.32 -14.72 0.56
CA SER A 230 2.27 -15.48 1.23
C SER A 230 1.42 -14.58 2.16
N PRO A 231 0.08 -14.60 2.02
CA PRO A 231 -0.73 -15.37 1.06
C PRO A 231 -0.70 -14.89 -0.41
N VAL A 232 -0.24 -13.68 -0.70
CA VAL A 232 -0.25 -13.07 -2.04
C VAL A 232 1.19 -12.92 -2.54
N SER A 233 1.50 -13.59 -3.65
CA SER A 233 2.68 -13.22 -4.42
C SER A 233 2.42 -11.86 -5.06
N LEU A 234 3.23 -10.86 -4.69
CA LEU A 234 3.15 -9.50 -5.22
C LEU A 234 4.55 -8.94 -5.39
N GLU A 235 4.75 -8.19 -6.47
CA GLU A 235 5.98 -7.48 -6.75
C GLU A 235 5.63 -6.02 -7.03
N ILE A 236 6.04 -5.14 -6.14
CA ILE A 236 5.73 -3.71 -6.18
C ILE A 236 7.02 -2.96 -6.41
N LEU A 237 6.98 -2.01 -7.35
CA LEU A 237 8.09 -1.10 -7.61
C LEU A 237 7.69 0.33 -7.28
N SER A 238 8.20 0.83 -6.17
CA SER A 238 8.07 2.23 -5.77
C SER A 238 9.28 3.03 -6.25
N SER A 239 9.10 4.32 -6.48
CA SER A 239 10.16 5.21 -6.96
C SER A 239 10.47 6.29 -5.93
N GLY A 240 11.70 6.79 -5.91
CA GLY A 240 12.06 7.92 -5.08
C GLY A 240 13.16 8.79 -5.67
N LYS A 241 13.26 10.02 -5.17
CA LYS A 241 14.32 10.95 -5.54
C LYS A 241 14.59 11.94 -4.43
N TYR A 242 15.86 12.35 -4.31
CA TYR A 242 16.23 13.42 -3.40
C TYR A 242 15.99 14.78 -4.04
N VAL A 243 15.41 15.70 -3.27
CA VAL A 243 15.30 17.12 -3.57
C VAL A 243 15.86 17.93 -2.40
N LYS A 244 16.20 19.20 -2.64
CA LYS A 244 16.63 20.09 -1.56
C LYS A 244 15.45 20.40 -0.63
N ALA A 245 15.70 20.37 0.67
CA ALA A 245 14.74 20.77 1.68
C ALA A 245 15.19 22.07 2.37
N ALA A 246 14.22 22.86 2.85
CA ALA A 246 14.50 24.05 3.65
C ALA A 246 14.99 23.68 5.06
N ALA A 247 15.67 24.62 5.72
CA ALA A 247 16.07 24.47 7.11
C ALA A 247 14.84 24.17 8.01
N PRO A 248 14.98 23.34 9.06
CA PRO A 248 16.22 22.78 9.61
C PRO A 248 16.73 21.50 8.89
N TYR A 249 16.09 21.13 7.78
CA TYR A 249 16.47 19.99 6.94
C TYR A 249 17.41 20.45 5.81
N GLY A 250 17.95 19.50 5.05
CA GLY A 250 18.79 19.80 3.88
C GLY A 250 18.46 18.98 2.64
N GLN A 251 17.98 17.76 2.83
CA GLN A 251 17.54 16.87 1.75
C GLN A 251 16.18 16.28 2.13
N GLU A 252 15.32 16.13 1.15
CA GLU A 252 14.06 15.42 1.25
C GLU A 252 14.09 14.29 0.22
N LEU A 253 13.97 13.05 0.68
CA LEU A 253 13.65 11.94 -0.18
C LEU A 253 12.14 11.96 -0.42
N LYS A 254 11.71 12.20 -1.65
CA LYS A 254 10.31 12.01 -2.07
C LYS A 254 10.14 10.62 -2.61
N THR A 255 9.25 9.82 -2.03
CA THR A 255 8.98 8.45 -2.49
C THR A 255 7.52 8.32 -2.87
N LEU A 256 7.25 7.71 -4.01
CA LEU A 256 5.91 7.40 -4.50
C LEU A 256 5.72 5.89 -4.52
N VAL A 257 4.59 5.45 -3.96
CA VAL A 257 4.17 4.05 -3.92
C VAL A 257 3.03 3.89 -4.92
N PRO A 258 3.01 2.86 -5.78
CA PRO A 258 1.88 2.62 -6.66
C PRO A 258 0.67 2.05 -5.90
N PRO A 259 -0.57 2.22 -6.41
CA PRO A 259 -1.72 1.52 -5.87
C PRO A 259 -1.52 0.00 -6.03
N VAL A 260 -1.74 -0.74 -4.94
CA VAL A 260 -1.54 -2.20 -4.91
C VAL A 260 -2.91 -2.86 -4.85
N ALA A 261 -3.38 -3.37 -5.98
CA ALA A 261 -4.58 -4.18 -6.02
C ALA A 261 -4.39 -5.45 -5.18
N SER A 262 -5.39 -5.80 -4.37
CA SER A 262 -5.43 -7.05 -3.60
C SER A 262 -6.05 -8.16 -4.46
N VAL A 263 -7.37 -8.22 -4.54
CA VAL A 263 -8.14 -9.04 -5.49
C VAL A 263 -9.15 -8.15 -6.23
N PRO A 264 -9.68 -8.56 -7.40
CA PRO A 264 -10.66 -7.77 -8.12
C PRO A 264 -11.85 -7.35 -7.24
N GLY A 265 -12.18 -6.06 -7.26
CA GLY A 265 -13.28 -5.49 -6.47
C GLY A 265 -12.98 -5.25 -4.99
N ALA A 266 -11.80 -5.65 -4.49
CA ALA A 266 -11.42 -5.42 -3.11
C ALA A 266 -10.61 -4.12 -2.92
N PRO A 267 -10.61 -3.55 -1.70
CA PRO A 267 -9.79 -2.38 -1.37
C PRO A 267 -8.30 -2.61 -1.65
N LEU A 268 -7.58 -1.53 -1.96
CA LEU A 268 -6.13 -1.57 -2.15
C LEU A 268 -5.42 -2.07 -0.89
N ALA A 269 -4.27 -2.71 -1.08
CA ALA A 269 -3.44 -3.16 0.02
C ALA A 269 -2.87 -1.96 0.81
N SER A 270 -2.76 -2.14 2.12
CA SER A 270 -2.19 -1.15 3.04
C SER A 270 -0.95 -1.71 3.72
N ALA A 271 -0.23 -0.85 4.45
CA ALA A 271 0.94 -1.24 5.22
C ALA A 271 0.72 -0.91 6.70
N LYS A 272 0.98 -1.89 7.56
CA LYS A 272 0.96 -1.75 9.02
C LYS A 272 2.33 -1.46 9.60
N ARG A 273 3.39 -2.03 9.00
CA ARG A 273 4.76 -1.81 9.45
C ARG A 273 5.72 -1.77 8.27
N ILE A 274 6.70 -0.88 8.32
CA ILE A 274 7.80 -0.81 7.35
C ILE A 274 9.12 -0.72 8.12
N LYS A 275 10.10 -1.56 7.77
CA LYS A 275 11.46 -1.56 8.32
C LYS A 275 12.47 -1.56 7.18
N ILE A 276 13.31 -0.53 7.12
CA ILE A 276 14.32 -0.38 6.08
C ILE A 276 15.63 0.18 6.63
N LYS A 277 16.75 -0.25 6.05
CA LYS A 277 18.08 0.30 6.30
C LYS A 277 18.68 0.82 5.00
N ALA A 278 18.53 2.10 4.73
CA ALA A 278 18.97 2.72 3.48
C ALA A 278 20.35 3.37 3.64
N GLY A 279 21.32 2.93 2.86
CA GLY A 279 22.67 3.48 2.83
C GLY A 279 23.66 2.48 2.27
N ALA A 280 24.54 2.95 1.40
CA ALA A 280 25.54 2.13 0.75
C ALA A 280 26.87 2.87 0.67
N ALA A 281 27.93 2.12 0.42
CA ALA A 281 29.25 2.64 0.12
C ALA A 281 29.93 1.75 -0.91
N ILE A 282 30.74 2.36 -1.77
CA ILE A 282 31.60 1.67 -2.72
C ILE A 282 33.06 1.81 -2.30
N LYS A 283 33.88 0.81 -2.61
CA LYS A 283 35.33 0.89 -2.46
C LYS A 283 35.96 1.28 -3.81
N LYS A 284 36.80 2.31 -3.81
CA LYS A 284 37.68 2.68 -4.92
C LYS A 284 39.12 2.57 -4.43
N GLY A 285 39.79 1.46 -4.76
CA GLY A 285 41.07 1.10 -4.15
C GLY A 285 40.95 0.96 -2.63
N LYS A 286 41.75 1.70 -1.87
CA LYS A 286 41.71 1.74 -0.40
C LYS A 286 40.65 2.68 0.18
N THR A 287 40.03 3.51 -0.66
CA THR A 287 39.10 4.57 -0.21
C THR A 287 37.66 4.06 -0.24
N LEU A 288 36.94 4.32 0.86
CA LEU A 288 35.50 4.07 0.96
C LEU A 288 34.74 5.35 0.61
N ILE A 289 33.87 5.27 -0.39
CA ILE A 289 33.02 6.38 -0.83
C ILE A 289 31.58 6.07 -0.39
N PRO A 290 31.07 6.71 0.67
CA PRO A 290 29.69 6.54 1.11
C PRO A 290 28.72 7.32 0.21
N TYR A 291 27.51 6.80 0.04
CA TYR A 291 26.46 7.51 -0.69
C TYR A 291 25.99 8.75 0.07
N GLY A 292 25.83 8.64 1.40
CA GLY A 292 25.38 9.73 2.25
C GLY A 292 26.33 9.91 3.44
N THR A 293 26.60 11.16 3.80
CA THR A 293 27.39 11.49 5.01
C THR A 293 26.59 12.27 6.02
N ILE A 294 26.81 11.96 7.29
CA ILE A 294 26.31 12.72 8.44
C ILE A 294 26.89 14.15 8.39
N PRO A 295 26.13 15.18 8.83
CA PRO A 295 26.67 16.55 8.87
C PRO A 295 27.96 16.66 9.68
N LYS A 296 28.78 17.68 9.38
CA LYS A 296 30.05 17.94 10.07
C LYS A 296 29.83 18.41 11.52
N LYS A 297 30.88 18.31 12.34
CA LYS A 297 30.91 18.86 13.72
C LYS A 297 30.51 20.35 13.70
N GLY A 298 29.77 20.77 14.73
CA GLY A 298 29.26 22.14 14.84
C GLY A 298 27.90 22.37 14.17
N LEU A 299 27.41 21.43 13.36
CA LEU A 299 26.09 21.52 12.73
C LEU A 299 24.96 20.85 13.52
N CYS A 300 25.28 20.03 14.53
CA CYS A 300 24.27 19.37 15.36
C CYS A 300 23.66 20.37 16.35
N PRO A 301 22.33 20.64 16.29
CA PRO A 301 21.66 21.49 17.27
C PRO A 301 21.69 20.88 18.68
N LYS A 302 21.45 21.72 19.69
CA LYS A 302 21.22 21.24 21.06
C LYS A 302 20.05 20.25 21.07
N GLY A 303 20.30 19.05 21.59
CA GLY A 303 19.31 17.97 21.66
C GLY A 303 19.23 17.06 20.44
N GLY A 304 20.08 17.23 19.42
CA GLY A 304 20.20 16.28 18.32
C GLY A 304 19.77 16.82 16.95
N PHE A 305 20.03 16.02 15.92
CA PHE A 305 19.63 16.32 14.55
C PHE A 305 18.13 16.09 14.33
N PRO A 306 17.40 17.05 13.73
CA PRO A 306 16.00 16.85 13.42
C PRO A 306 15.85 15.93 12.22
N ILE A 307 14.97 14.93 12.36
CA ILE A 307 14.50 14.07 11.27
C ILE A 307 12.98 14.18 11.23
N LYS A 308 12.44 14.32 10.02
CA LYS A 308 10.99 14.35 9.79
C LYS A 308 10.63 13.32 8.72
N THR A 309 9.44 12.75 8.85
CA THR A 309 8.81 11.96 7.80
C THR A 309 7.40 12.46 7.58
N GLU A 310 6.95 12.42 6.33
CA GLU A 310 5.56 12.66 5.95
C GLU A 310 5.08 11.43 5.19
N VAL A 311 3.98 10.84 5.63
CA VAL A 311 3.37 9.66 4.97
C VAL A 311 2.01 10.09 4.48
N THR A 312 1.81 9.98 3.17
CA THR A 312 0.52 10.28 2.53
C THR A 312 -0.20 8.99 2.27
N PHE A 313 -1.45 8.96 2.71
CA PHE A 313 -2.40 7.89 2.49
C PHE A 313 -3.46 8.36 1.50
N GLY A 314 -3.85 7.50 0.56
CA GLY A 314 -4.86 7.87 -0.43
C GLY A 314 -4.36 8.87 -1.49
N GLY A 315 -5.30 9.60 -2.09
CA GLY A 315 -5.05 10.60 -3.13
C GLY A 315 -4.81 9.99 -4.51
N SER A 316 -4.00 10.68 -5.30
CA SER A 316 -3.50 10.22 -6.58
C SER A 316 -2.04 10.61 -6.75
N ASN A 317 -1.28 9.79 -7.48
CA ASN A 317 0.10 10.11 -7.86
C ASN A 317 0.36 9.64 -9.30
N SER A 318 1.62 9.69 -9.74
CA SER A 318 2.00 9.28 -11.10
C SER A 318 1.72 7.80 -11.42
N PHE A 319 1.38 6.99 -10.40
CA PHE A 319 0.98 5.60 -10.55
C PHE A 319 -0.55 5.38 -10.47
N GLY A 320 -1.35 6.43 -10.36
CA GLY A 320 -2.82 6.31 -10.36
C GLY A 320 -3.49 6.75 -9.05
N GLU A 321 -4.75 6.38 -8.93
CA GLU A 321 -5.66 6.81 -7.85
C GLU A 321 -5.81 5.75 -6.76
N PHE A 322 -6.10 6.21 -5.54
CA PHE A 322 -6.18 5.36 -4.34
C PHE A 322 -7.60 5.25 -3.75
N GLY A 323 -8.59 5.85 -4.42
CA GLY A 323 -10.01 5.73 -4.08
C GLY A 323 -10.49 6.57 -2.89
N ILE A 324 -9.61 7.37 -2.28
CA ILE A 324 -9.94 8.30 -1.19
C ILE A 324 -9.12 9.60 -1.34
N PRO A 325 -9.52 10.73 -0.74
CA PRO A 325 -8.69 11.93 -0.70
C PRO A 325 -7.33 11.69 -0.03
N ALA A 326 -6.34 12.53 -0.37
CA ALA A 326 -5.02 12.44 0.24
C ALA A 326 -5.06 12.89 1.71
N ILE A 327 -4.58 12.03 2.60
CA ILE A 327 -4.41 12.33 4.03
C ILE A 327 -2.93 12.20 4.37
N THR A 328 -2.27 13.30 4.72
CA THR A 328 -0.85 13.29 5.09
C THR A 328 -0.68 13.33 6.60
N LYS A 329 0.14 12.43 7.13
CA LYS A 329 0.54 12.40 8.54
C LYS A 329 2.03 12.64 8.66
N THR A 330 2.42 13.37 9.68
CA THR A 330 3.80 13.82 9.89
C THR A 330 4.30 13.31 11.24
N ALA A 331 5.50 12.77 11.26
CA ALA A 331 6.21 12.45 12.49
C ALA A 331 7.60 13.09 12.47
N THR A 332 8.03 13.61 13.63
CA THR A 332 9.34 14.26 13.80
C THR A 332 10.03 13.67 15.02
N ILE A 333 11.33 13.43 14.90
CA ILE A 333 12.18 12.99 16.00
C ILE A 333 13.48 13.81 16.02
N LYS A 334 14.18 13.78 17.16
CA LYS A 334 15.56 14.23 17.25
C LYS A 334 16.46 13.03 17.46
N THR A 335 17.43 12.83 16.57
CA THR A 335 18.43 11.77 16.73
C THR A 335 19.65 12.29 17.47
N PRO A 336 20.27 11.49 18.36
CA PRO A 336 21.44 11.92 19.12
C PRO A 336 22.56 12.46 18.23
N CYS A 337 23.26 13.48 18.70
CA CYS A 337 24.40 14.01 17.99
C CYS A 337 25.47 12.92 17.76
N PRO A 338 26.18 12.96 16.61
CA PRO A 338 27.21 12.00 16.30
C PRO A 338 28.37 12.01 17.28
N LYS A 339 29.07 10.87 17.34
CA LYS A 339 30.34 10.73 18.04
C LYS A 339 31.48 11.33 17.22
N HIS A 340 32.62 11.53 17.89
CA HIS A 340 33.89 11.88 17.25
C HIS A 340 34.52 10.68 16.56
#